data_AF-Q5KNJ5-F1
#
_entry.id   AF-Q5KNJ5-F1
#
_cell.length_a   1.000
_cell.length_b   1.000
_cell.length_c   1.000
_cell.angle_alpha   90.00
_cell.angle_beta   90.00
_cell.angle_gamma   90.00
#
_symmetry.space_group_name_H-M   'P 1'
#
loop_
_entity.id
_entity.type
_entity.pdbx_description
1 polymer ?
#
loop_
_entity_poly.entity_id
_entity_poly.type
_entity_poly.pdbx_seq_one_letter_code
_entity_poly.pdbx_strand_id
1 'polypeptide(L)'
;MPSRPPNKPLYTPRPPPGIRRKLWEWSTKFECTFALSMMQPWEKAVIWSTLTIITLLFWFSVYTYLPAHLAYLSRRYAYYVYGDEAAHLDYFVPRVGEWVGGHVVRGIGEVRKGMGLAAGGRVEL
;
A
#
# COMPACT_ATOMS: atom_id res chain seq x y z
N MET A 1 -17.57 3.85 56.65
CA MET A 1 -16.97 4.73 55.61
C MET A 1 -17.73 4.50 54.31
N PRO A 2 -18.15 5.54 53.57
CA PRO A 2 -18.79 5.36 52.27
C PRO A 2 -17.78 4.82 51.24
N SER A 3 -18.20 3.87 50.41
CA SER A 3 -17.37 3.27 49.34
C SER A 3 -17.16 4.28 48.20
N ARG A 4 -15.92 4.37 47.69
CA ARG A 4 -15.59 5.22 46.54
C ARG A 4 -16.26 4.65 45.28
N PRO A 5 -16.92 5.47 44.44
CA PRO A 5 -17.52 4.97 43.21
C PRO A 5 -16.45 4.35 42.29
N PRO A 6 -16.79 3.31 41.52
CA PRO A 6 -15.86 2.64 40.63
C PRO A 6 -15.32 3.63 39.58
N ASN A 7 -13.99 3.70 39.47
CA ASN A 7 -13.30 4.56 38.50
C ASN A 7 -13.47 3.95 37.09
N LYS A 8 -14.52 4.38 36.38
CA LYS A 8 -14.69 4.05 34.96
C LYS A 8 -13.79 4.97 34.13
N PRO A 9 -13.03 4.45 33.16
CA PRO A 9 -12.22 5.30 32.30
C PRO A 9 -13.12 6.29 31.56
N LEU A 10 -12.72 7.56 31.52
CA LEU A 10 -13.43 8.64 30.83
C LEU A 10 -13.40 8.48 29.30
N TYR A 11 -12.45 7.72 28.78
CA TYR A 11 -12.22 7.52 27.34
C TYR A 11 -12.23 6.04 27.00
N THR A 12 -12.61 5.73 25.76
CA THR A 12 -12.56 4.37 25.23
C THR A 12 -11.11 3.87 25.28
N PRO A 13 -10.88 2.66 25.82
CA PRO A 13 -9.53 2.13 25.91
C PRO A 13 -8.96 1.89 24.51
N ARG A 14 -7.67 2.19 24.34
CA ARG A 14 -6.93 1.94 23.11
C ARG A 14 -7.04 0.46 22.71
N PRO A 15 -7.19 0.13 21.42
CA PRO A 15 -7.20 -1.26 20.98
C PRO A 15 -5.90 -1.99 21.37
N PRO A 16 -5.97 -3.31 21.64
CA PRO A 16 -4.81 -4.15 21.96
C PRO A 16 -3.69 -4.05 20.91
N PRO A 17 -2.42 -4.27 21.28
CA PRO A 17 -1.28 -4.21 20.36
C PRO A 17 -1.46 -5.18 19.18
N GLY A 18 -1.06 -4.72 17.98
CA GLY A 18 -1.17 -5.47 16.72
C GLY A 18 -1.52 -4.58 15.53
N ILE A 19 -1.86 -5.20 14.39
CA ILE A 19 -2.22 -4.51 13.14
C ILE A 19 -3.45 -3.62 13.34
N ARG A 20 -4.44 -4.10 14.12
CA ARG A 20 -5.65 -3.34 14.45
C ARG A 20 -5.34 -2.01 15.15
N ARG A 21 -4.33 -1.98 16.02
CA ARG A 21 -3.90 -0.74 16.69
C ARG A 21 -3.23 0.22 15.72
N LYS A 22 -2.41 -0.28 14.79
CA LYS A 22 -1.77 0.57 13.77
C LYS A 22 -2.80 1.17 12.81
N LEU A 23 -3.76 0.37 12.34
CA LEU A 23 -4.86 0.85 11.49
C LEU A 23 -5.70 1.91 12.21
N TRP A 24 -6.02 1.70 13.48
CA TRP A 24 -6.73 2.68 14.30
C TRP A 24 -5.91 3.97 14.49
N GLU A 25 -4.61 3.86 14.79
CA GLU A 25 -3.74 5.03 14.91
C GLU A 25 -3.65 5.83 13.58
N TRP A 26 -3.60 5.13 12.44
CA TRP A 26 -3.56 5.76 11.12
C TRP A 26 -4.89 6.40 10.76
N SER A 27 -6.02 5.71 10.98
CA SER A 27 -7.34 6.26 10.70
C SER A 27 -7.61 7.50 11.55
N THR A 28 -7.28 7.46 12.84
CA THR A 28 -7.47 8.62 13.74
C THR A 28 -6.58 9.79 13.33
N LYS A 29 -5.31 9.56 12.97
CA LYS A 29 -4.43 10.63 12.47
C LYS A 29 -4.98 11.24 11.19
N PHE A 30 -5.40 10.42 10.24
CA PHE A 30 -5.97 10.87 8.97
C PHE A 30 -7.26 11.68 9.17
N GLU A 31 -8.15 11.22 10.04
CA GLU A 31 -9.40 11.93 10.35
C GLU A 31 -9.17 13.27 11.05
N CYS A 32 -8.12 13.37 11.88
CA CYS A 32 -7.73 14.63 12.51
C CYS A 32 -7.05 15.59 11.52
N THR A 33 -6.11 15.13 10.69
CA THR A 33 -5.36 16.01 9.77
C THR A 33 -6.23 16.61 8.67
N PHE A 34 -7.20 15.84 8.17
CA PHE A 34 -8.13 16.30 7.14
C PHE A 34 -9.42 16.88 7.72
N ALA A 35 -9.51 17.08 9.04
CA ALA A 35 -10.69 17.55 9.75
C ALA A 35 -11.99 16.75 9.47
N LEU A 36 -11.87 15.52 8.95
CA LEU A 36 -12.99 14.63 8.61
C LEU A 36 -13.81 14.22 9.84
N SER A 37 -13.25 14.41 11.04
CA SER A 37 -13.94 14.18 12.31
C SER A 37 -15.11 15.15 12.57
N MET A 38 -15.11 16.33 11.94
CA MET A 38 -16.14 17.36 12.14
C MET A 38 -17.21 17.37 11.03
N MET A 39 -16.98 16.62 9.95
CA MET A 39 -17.88 16.59 8.79
C MET A 39 -19.04 15.63 8.98
N GLN A 40 -20.16 15.94 8.32
CA GLN A 40 -21.30 15.04 8.32
C GLN A 40 -20.96 13.75 7.54
N PRO A 41 -21.56 12.60 7.92
CA PRO A 41 -21.25 11.32 7.26
C PRO A 41 -21.46 11.33 5.74
N TRP A 42 -22.42 12.11 5.24
CA TRP A 42 -22.71 12.23 3.82
C TRP A 42 -21.63 13.04 3.07
N GLU A 43 -21.12 14.12 3.66
CA GLU A 43 -20.07 14.95 3.04
C GLU A 43 -18.76 14.15 2.92
N LYS A 44 -18.44 13.38 3.97
CA LYS A 44 -17.33 12.44 3.97
C LYS A 44 -17.48 11.42 2.83
N ALA A 45 -18.69 10.88 2.61
CA ALA A 45 -18.96 9.94 1.52
C ALA A 45 -18.72 10.55 0.13
N VAL A 46 -19.07 11.83 -0.07
CA VAL A 46 -18.80 12.55 -1.32
C VAL A 46 -17.29 12.72 -1.53
N ILE A 47 -16.53 13.11 -0.51
CA ILE A 47 -15.07 13.25 -0.62
C ILE A 47 -14.42 11.92 -1.02
N TRP A 48 -14.78 10.83 -0.35
CA TRP A 48 -14.22 9.51 -0.64
C TRP A 48 -14.59 9.02 -2.05
N SER A 49 -15.82 9.26 -2.50
CA SER A 49 -16.23 8.86 -3.85
C SER A 49 -15.49 9.67 -4.92
N THR A 50 -15.36 10.99 -4.76
CA THR A 50 -14.59 11.84 -5.68
C THR A 50 -13.12 11.44 -5.71
N LEU A 51 -12.47 11.26 -4.55
CA LEU A 51 -11.08 10.80 -4.49
C LEU A 51 -10.90 9.44 -5.16
N THR A 52 -11.84 8.52 -4.97
CA THR A 52 -11.81 7.20 -5.58
C THR A 52 -11.90 7.32 -7.11
N ILE A 53 -12.81 8.13 -7.63
CA ILE A 53 -12.96 8.36 -9.08
C ILE A 53 -11.68 8.95 -9.67
N ILE A 54 -11.12 10.00 -9.06
CA ILE A 54 -9.87 10.63 -9.52
C ILE A 54 -8.72 9.63 -9.48
N THR A 55 -8.61 8.85 -8.41
CA THR A 55 -7.55 7.84 -8.25
C THR A 55 -7.68 6.72 -9.29
N LEU A 56 -8.89 6.24 -9.55
CA LEU A 56 -9.14 5.24 -10.58
C LEU A 56 -8.81 5.77 -11.97
N LEU A 57 -9.20 7.01 -12.27
CA LEU A 57 -8.90 7.64 -13.55
C LEU A 57 -7.38 7.87 -13.72
N PHE A 58 -6.69 8.25 -12.65
CA PHE A 58 -5.24 8.37 -12.61
C PHE A 58 -4.57 7.02 -12.91
N TRP A 59 -4.97 5.96 -12.21
CA TRP A 59 -4.42 4.62 -12.47
C TRP A 59 -4.73 4.12 -13.87
N PHE A 60 -5.95 4.33 -14.35
CA PHE A 60 -6.32 4.00 -15.73
C PHE A 60 -5.43 4.72 -16.75
N SER A 61 -5.17 6.01 -16.53
CA SER A 61 -4.25 6.79 -17.35
C SER A 61 -2.81 6.26 -17.28
N VAL A 62 -2.32 5.95 -16.09
CA VAL A 62 -0.99 5.35 -15.88
C VAL A 62 -0.86 4.03 -16.64
N TYR A 63 -1.81 3.11 -16.49
CA TYR A 63 -1.73 1.81 -17.17
C TYR A 63 -1.86 1.91 -18.69
N THR A 64 -2.63 2.87 -19.20
CA THR A 64 -2.88 2.99 -20.64
C THR A 64 -1.80 3.81 -21.36
N TYR A 65 -1.41 4.96 -20.79
CA TYR A 65 -0.53 5.92 -21.47
C TYR A 65 0.95 5.79 -21.06
N LEU A 66 1.23 5.50 -19.79
CA LEU A 66 2.61 5.45 -19.30
C LEU A 66 3.49 4.42 -20.04
N PRO A 67 3.06 3.17 -20.34
CA PRO A 67 3.97 2.21 -20.98
C PRO A 67 4.39 2.65 -22.39
N ALA A 68 3.47 3.24 -23.17
CA ALA A 68 3.79 3.76 -24.49
C ALA A 68 4.78 4.93 -24.42
N HIS A 69 4.60 5.84 -23.46
CA HIS A 69 5.53 6.96 -23.26
C HIS A 69 6.90 6.51 -22.75
N LEU A 70 6.96 5.52 -21.86
CA LEU A 70 8.24 4.97 -21.38
C LEU A 70 9.00 4.24 -22.50
N ALA A 71 8.31 3.48 -23.35
CA ALA A 71 8.93 2.85 -24.51
C ALA A 71 9.54 3.89 -25.47
N TYR A 72 8.86 5.01 -25.68
CA TYR A 72 9.38 6.10 -26.49
C TYR A 72 10.58 6.82 -25.86
N LEU A 73 10.49 7.17 -24.58
CA LEU A 73 11.56 7.87 -23.86
C LEU A 73 12.82 7.02 -23.74
N SER A 74 12.66 5.71 -23.53
CA SER A 74 13.80 4.78 -23.43
C SER A 74 14.59 4.65 -24.73
N ARG A 75 13.93 4.68 -25.91
CA ARG A 75 14.62 4.70 -27.22
C ARG A 75 15.44 5.98 -27.40
N ARG A 76 14.86 7.14 -27.08
CA ARG A 76 15.57 8.42 -27.15
C ARG A 76 16.74 8.49 -26.18
N TYR A 77 16.55 7.99 -24.97
CA TYR A 77 17.63 7.87 -23.99
C TYR A 77 18.77 6.99 -24.54
N ALA A 78 18.45 5.86 -25.15
CA ALA A 78 19.43 4.96 -25.74
C ALA A 78 20.24 5.64 -26.86
N TYR A 79 19.57 6.39 -27.75
CA TYR A 79 20.23 7.16 -28.80
C TYR A 79 21.24 8.17 -28.24
N TYR A 80 20.85 8.94 -27.22
CA TYR A 80 21.73 9.98 -26.67
C TYR A 80 22.91 9.43 -25.87
N VAL A 81 22.75 8.26 -25.23
CA VAL A 81 23.81 7.68 -24.39
C VAL A 81 24.73 6.75 -25.18
N TYR A 82 24.16 5.91 -26.05
CA TYR A 82 24.88 4.83 -26.72
C TYR A 82 25.05 5.04 -28.23
N GLY A 83 24.39 6.06 -28.81
CA GLY A 83 24.46 6.34 -30.24
C GLY A 83 23.65 5.37 -31.12
N ASP A 84 22.92 4.44 -30.50
CA ASP A 84 22.05 3.48 -31.18
C ASP A 84 20.67 3.41 -30.51
N GLU A 85 19.62 3.43 -31.34
CA GLU A 85 18.22 3.40 -30.90
C GLU A 85 17.74 1.99 -30.53
N ALA A 86 18.38 0.94 -31.05
CA ALA A 86 17.93 -0.45 -30.89
C ALA A 86 18.60 -1.20 -29.72
N ALA A 87 19.82 -0.86 -29.35
CA ALA A 87 20.64 -1.64 -28.42
C ALA A 87 20.09 -1.82 -26.99
N HIS A 88 19.15 -1.00 -26.50
CA HIS A 88 18.81 -0.95 -25.06
C HIS A 88 17.45 -1.58 -24.68
N LEU A 89 16.43 -1.57 -25.55
CA LEU A 89 15.09 -2.09 -25.17
C LEU A 89 15.06 -3.61 -25.09
N ASP A 90 15.75 -4.30 -26.00
CA ASP A 90 15.81 -5.76 -26.03
C ASP A 90 16.54 -6.35 -24.81
N TYR A 91 17.40 -5.56 -24.17
CA TYR A 91 18.09 -5.96 -22.94
C TYR A 91 17.31 -5.62 -21.67
N PHE A 92 16.66 -4.46 -21.61
CA PHE A 92 16.04 -3.96 -20.38
C PHE A 92 14.70 -4.63 -20.05
N VAL A 93 13.82 -4.82 -21.05
CA VAL A 93 12.46 -5.37 -20.84
C VAL A 93 12.47 -6.79 -20.26
N PRO A 94 13.20 -7.77 -20.83
CA PRO A 94 13.26 -9.13 -20.26
C PRO A 94 13.97 -9.13 -18.90
N ARG A 95 15.01 -8.32 -18.72
CA ARG A 95 15.77 -8.24 -17.47
C ARG A 95 14.94 -7.73 -16.30
N VAL A 96 14.10 -6.71 -16.52
CA VAL A 96 13.18 -6.21 -15.49
C VAL A 96 12.10 -7.26 -15.20
N GLY A 97 11.55 -7.92 -16.21
CA GLY A 97 10.58 -9.00 -16.03
C GLY A 97 11.12 -10.15 -15.17
N GLU A 98 12.33 -10.62 -15.46
CA GLU A 98 13.01 -11.65 -14.68
C GLU A 98 13.35 -11.20 -13.25
N TRP A 99 13.80 -9.95 -13.09
CA TRP A 99 14.11 -9.39 -11.77
C TRP A 99 12.85 -9.28 -10.90
N VAL A 100 11.75 -8.73 -11.44
CA VAL A 100 10.46 -8.62 -10.73
C VAL A 100 9.92 -10.01 -10.39
N GLY A 101 9.91 -10.93 -11.37
CA GLY A 101 9.47 -12.31 -11.16
C GLY A 101 10.26 -13.02 -10.05
N GLY A 102 11.58 -12.84 -10.03
CA GLY A 102 12.45 -13.39 -8.98
C GLY A 102 12.13 -12.85 -7.58
N HIS A 103 11.85 -11.56 -7.43
CA HIS A 103 11.48 -10.98 -6.13
C HIS A 103 10.09 -11.38 -5.67
N VAL A 104 9.13 -11.48 -6.59
CA VAL A 104 7.76 -11.91 -6.27
C VAL A 104 7.75 -13.37 -5.82
N VAL A 105 8.43 -14.26 -6.53
CA VAL A 105 8.52 -15.69 -6.15
C VAL A 105 9.24 -15.87 -4.81
N ARG A 106 10.32 -15.13 -4.57
CA ARG A 106 11.05 -15.15 -3.30
C ARG A 106 10.21 -14.61 -2.15
N GLY A 107 9.55 -13.47 -2.33
CA GLY A 107 8.68 -12.87 -1.32
C GLY A 107 7.50 -13.77 -0.93
N ILE A 108 6.87 -14.41 -1.91
CA ILE A 108 5.79 -15.38 -1.66
C ILE A 108 6.31 -16.61 -0.90
N GLY A 109 7.49 -17.11 -1.24
CA GLY A 109 8.14 -18.22 -0.54
C GLY A 109 8.43 -17.91 0.93
N GLU A 110 8.97 -16.73 1.22
CA GLU A 110 9.29 -16.29 2.58
C GLU A 110 8.03 -16.08 3.44
N VAL A 111 6.97 -15.50 2.88
CA VAL A 111 5.67 -15.35 3.57
C VAL A 111 5.05 -16.72 3.88
N ARG A 112 5.10 -17.66 2.91
CA ARG A 112 4.59 -19.02 3.11
C ARG A 112 5.39 -19.77 4.18
N LYS A 113 6.71 -19.63 4.20
CA LYS A 113 7.60 -20.23 5.20
C LYS A 113 7.36 -19.64 6.59
N GLY A 114 7.22 -18.32 6.71
CA GLY A 114 6.87 -17.65 7.96
C GLY A 114 5.49 -18.03 8.49
N MET A 115 4.50 -18.21 7.60
CA MET A 115 3.16 -18.63 7.97
C MET A 115 3.09 -20.12 8.37
N GLY A 116 3.91 -20.98 7.74
CA GLY A 116 4.08 -22.38 8.14
C GLY A 116 4.76 -22.55 9.50
N LEU A 117 5.76 -21.71 9.81
CA LEU A 117 6.40 -21.68 11.14
C LEU A 117 5.44 -21.20 12.23
N ALA A 118 4.55 -20.25 11.93
CA ALA A 118 3.52 -19.80 12.85
C ALA A 118 2.42 -20.86 13.12
N ALA A 119 2.19 -21.78 12.17
CA ALA A 119 1.26 -22.90 12.33
C ALA A 119 1.88 -24.12 13.04
N GLY A 120 3.20 -24.31 12.95
CA GLY A 120 3.91 -25.44 13.56
C GLY A 120 4.24 -25.31 15.05
N GLY A 121 4.12 -24.12 15.65
CA GLY A 121 4.48 -23.85 17.04
C GLY A 121 3.45 -24.26 18.11
N ARG A 122 2.43 -25.07 17.77
CA ARG A 122 1.34 -25.41 18.71
C ARG A 122 0.93 -26.88 18.67
N VAL A 123 1.89 -27.79 18.43
CA VAL A 123 1.70 -29.24 18.61
C VAL A 123 3.00 -29.85 19.14
N GLU A 124 3.35 -29.55 20.38
CA GLU A 124 4.23 -30.41 21.19
C GLU A 124 3.51 -30.53 22.54
N LEU A 125 3.07 -31.77 22.83
CA LEU A 125 2.44 -32.19 24.09
C LEU A 125 3.50 -32.32 25.20
#